data_AF-A0A351J6I0-F1
#
_entry.id   AF-A0A351J6I0-F1
#
_cell.length_a   1.000
_cell.length_b   1.000
_cell.length_c   1.000
_cell.angle_alpha   90.00
_cell.angle_beta   90.00
_cell.angle_gamma   90.00
#
_symmetry.space_group_name_H-M   'P 1'
#
loop_
_entity.id
_entity.type
_entity.pdbx_description
1 polymer ?
#
loop_
_entity_poly.entity_id
_entity_poly.type
_entity_poly.pdbx_seq_one_letter_code
_entity_poly.pdbx_strand_id
1 'polypeptide(L)'
;VQETVVVEHRIMVPPGVEGTIEEIKAGEFTVDQTIARIKTAVGTKDVTMLQRWPVRRGRPYREKKAPSEIMSTGQRVIDTF
;
A
#
# COMPACT_ATOMS: atom_id res chain seq x y z
N VAL A 1 -6.10 -3.36 8.08
CA VAL A 1 -6.64 -2.62 9.24
C VAL A 1 -7.96 -2.03 8.83
N GLN A 2 -9.03 -2.31 9.55
CA GLN A 2 -10.32 -1.68 9.26
C GLN A 2 -10.25 -0.21 9.70
N GLU A 3 -10.11 0.72 8.76
CA GLU A 3 -9.95 2.15 9.08
C GLU A 3 -11.30 2.84 9.26
N THR A 4 -12.24 2.55 8.36
CA THR A 4 -13.63 2.99 8.47
C THR A 4 -14.56 1.82 8.18
N VAL A 5 -15.87 1.98 8.34
CA VAL A 5 -16.85 0.91 8.04
C VAL A 5 -16.75 0.44 6.58
N VAL A 6 -16.35 1.33 5.66
CA VAL A 6 -16.31 1.05 4.21
C VAL A 6 -14.90 0.70 3.72
N VAL A 7 -13.85 1.24 4.35
CA VAL A 7 -12.49 1.18 3.83
C VAL A 7 -11.60 0.27 4.70
N GLU A 8 -11.09 -0.78 4.08
CA GLU A 8 -10.02 -1.62 4.62
C GLU A 8 -8.65 -1.05 4.20
N HIS A 9 -7.89 -0.55 5.17
CA HIS A 9 -6.52 -0.08 4.95
C HIS A 9 -5.55 -1.26 4.88
N ARG A 10 -4.98 -1.48 3.69
CA ARG A 10 -3.98 -2.54 3.46
C ARG A 10 -2.57 -2.00 3.67
N ILE A 11 -1.88 -2.58 4.66
CA ILE A 11 -0.49 -2.25 4.95
C ILE A 11 0.40 -3.00 3.95
N MET A 12 1.18 -2.26 3.19
CA MET A 12 2.05 -2.80 2.14
C MET A 12 3.52 -2.63 2.51
N VAL A 13 4.35 -3.56 2.03
CA VAL A 13 5.80 -3.43 2.13
C VAL A 13 6.26 -2.21 1.30
N PRO A 14 7.07 -1.30 1.86
CA PRO A 14 7.55 -0.13 1.13
C PRO A 14 8.33 -0.52 -0.15
N PRO A 15 8.21 0.26 -1.24
CA PRO A 15 8.93 -0.05 -2.47
C PRO A 15 10.45 -0.10 -2.27
N GLY A 16 11.11 -1.10 -2.87
CA GLY A 16 12.55 -1.33 -2.73
C GLY A 16 12.95 -2.14 -1.49
N VAL A 17 11.98 -2.68 -0.74
CA VAL A 17 12.22 -3.66 0.32
C VAL A 17 11.75 -5.02 -0.17
N GLU A 18 12.69 -5.96 -0.26
CA GLU A 18 12.45 -7.35 -0.60
C GLU A 18 13.17 -8.24 0.40
N GLY A 19 12.56 -9.38 0.75
CA GLY A 19 13.10 -10.24 1.79
C GLY A 19 12.07 -11.19 2.37
N THR A 20 12.45 -11.83 3.47
CA THR A 20 11.59 -12.76 4.23
C THR A 20 11.08 -12.08 5.49
N ILE A 21 9.81 -12.30 5.84
CA ILE A 21 9.24 -11.80 7.10
C ILE A 21 9.83 -12.61 8.25
N GLU A 22 10.56 -11.95 9.15
CA GLU A 22 11.09 -12.57 10.38
C GLU A 22 10.07 -12.53 11.52
N GLU A 23 9.33 -11.44 11.64
CA GLU A 23 8.38 -11.22 12.72
C GLU A 23 7.18 -10.42 12.20
N ILE A 24 5.99 -10.80 12.63
CA ILE A 24 4.75 -10.05 12.40
C ILE A 24 3.92 -10.07 13.67
N LYS A 25 3.44 -8.90 14.09
CA LYS A 25 2.64 -8.73 15.30
C LYS A 25 1.20 -8.41 14.93
N ALA A 26 0.28 -9.07 15.62
CA ALA A 26 -1.15 -8.77 15.55
C ALA A 26 -1.59 -8.11 16.86
N GLY A 27 -2.53 -7.16 16.78
CA GLY A 27 -3.01 -6.39 17.93
C GLY A 27 -3.27 -4.94 17.58
N GLU A 28 -3.49 -4.15 18.63
CA GLU A 28 -3.65 -2.70 18.54
C GLU A 28 -2.29 -2.02 18.66
N PHE A 29 -1.96 -1.21 17.66
CA PHE A 29 -0.70 -0.48 17.61
C PHE A 29 -0.96 0.95 17.12
N THR A 30 -0.11 1.88 17.52
CA THR A 30 -0.08 3.22 16.91
C THR A 30 0.65 3.17 15.58
N VAL A 31 0.40 4.15 14.71
CA VAL A 31 0.95 4.17 13.33
C VAL A 31 2.49 4.18 13.27
N ASP A 32 3.14 4.67 14.32
CA ASP A 32 4.59 4.77 14.44
C ASP A 32 5.25 3.51 15.01
N GLN A 33 4.46 2.54 15.50
CA GLN A 33 4.99 1.30 16.05
C GLN A 33 5.33 0.29 14.96
N THR A 34 6.43 -0.43 15.18
CA THR A 34 6.88 -1.52 14.30
C THR A 34 5.97 -2.74 14.45
N ILE A 35 5.32 -3.11 13.36
CA ILE A 35 4.36 -4.22 13.29
C ILE A 35 4.91 -5.44 12.56
N ALA A 36 5.90 -5.25 11.69
CA ALA A 36 6.56 -6.33 10.99
C ALA A 36 8.04 -6.04 10.80
N ARG A 37 8.82 -7.11 10.69
CA ARG A 37 10.26 -7.06 10.50
C ARG A 37 10.64 -7.93 9.32
N ILE A 38 11.32 -7.35 8.34
CA ILE A 38 11.69 -8.02 7.09
C ILE A 38 13.21 -8.17 7.03
N LYS A 39 13.69 -9.39 6.89
CA LYS A 39 15.09 -9.69 6.63
C LYS A 39 15.38 -9.50 5.14
N THR A 40 16.11 -8.44 4.83
CA THR A 40 16.62 -8.17 3.48
C THR A 40 18.06 -8.66 3.36
N ALA A 41 18.60 -8.73 2.15
CA ALA A 41 20.01 -9.10 1.93
C ALA A 41 21.01 -8.14 2.58
N VAL A 42 20.61 -6.89 2.82
CA VAL A 42 21.47 -5.83 3.39
C VAL A 42 21.31 -5.72 4.91
N GLY A 43 20.30 -6.37 5.48
CA GLY A 43 20.00 -6.32 6.91
C GLY A 43 18.51 -6.37 7.19
N THR A 44 18.17 -6.29 8.47
CA THR A 44 16.79 -6.35 8.93
C THR A 44 16.15 -4.96 8.89
N LYS A 45 14.94 -4.87 8.33
CA LYS A 45 14.20 -3.61 8.14
C LYS A 45 12.87 -3.68 8.85
N ASP A 46 12.63 -2.69 9.70
CA ASP A 46 11.39 -2.54 10.44
C ASP A 46 10.33 -1.87 9.55
N VAL A 47 9.09 -2.39 9.64
CA VAL A 47 7.92 -1.91 8.91
C VAL A 47 6.88 -1.44 9.93
N THR A 48 6.47 -0.18 9.80
CA THR A 48 5.38 0.44 10.55
C THR A 48 4.12 0.51 9.69
N MET A 49 3.00 0.98 10.24
CA MET A 49 1.77 1.19 9.45
C MET A 49 1.88 2.39 8.50
N LEU A 50 2.85 3.28 8.71
CA LEU A 50 3.03 4.51 7.94
C LEU A 50 4.24 4.42 7.00
N GLN A 51 4.06 4.91 5.78
CA GLN A 51 5.15 5.06 4.80
C GLN A 51 5.26 6.51 4.32
N ARG A 52 6.50 7.00 4.21
CA ARG A 52 6.81 8.30 3.62
C ARG A 52 7.21 8.13 2.16
N TRP A 53 6.70 9.00 1.29
CA TRP A 53 7.01 8.95 -0.14
C TRP A 53 7.29 10.35 -0.70
N PRO A 54 8.36 10.56 -1.48
CA PRO A 54 8.67 11.86 -2.09
C PRO A 54 7.62 12.24 -3.15
N VAL A 55 6.95 13.38 -2.94
CA VAL A 55 5.82 13.83 -3.78
C VAL A 55 6.19 14.09 -5.25
N ARG A 56 7.46 14.40 -5.53
CA ARG A 56 7.96 14.66 -6.90
C ARG A 56 8.37 13.38 -7.66
N ARG A 57 8.30 12.21 -7.04
CA ARG A 57 8.62 10.92 -7.67
C ARG A 57 7.36 10.07 -7.75
N GLY A 58 6.98 9.63 -8.95
CA GLY A 58 5.88 8.69 -9.12
C GLY A 58 6.13 7.40 -8.34
N ARG A 59 5.09 6.83 -7.72
CA ARG A 59 5.18 5.51 -7.09
C ARG A 59 5.41 4.44 -8.17
N PRO A 60 6.32 3.48 -7.94
CA PRO A 60 6.59 2.43 -8.91
C PRO A 60 5.38 1.50 -9.07
N TYR A 61 5.21 0.97 -10.27
CA TYR A 61 4.20 -0.01 -10.63
C TYR A 61 4.82 -1.02 -11.62
N ARG A 62 4.21 -2.19 -11.76
CA ARG A 62 4.77 -3.27 -12.60
C ARG A 62 4.68 -2.97 -14.09
N GLU A 63 3.51 -2.59 -14.56
CA GLU A 63 3.26 -2.29 -15.98
C GLU A 63 2.09 -1.31 -16.12
N LYS A 64 2.10 -0.51 -17.20
CA LYS A 64 0.99 0.39 -17.53
C LYS A 64 0.07 -0.33 -18.50
N LYS A 65 -1.11 -0.75 -18.02
CA LYS A 65 -2.15 -1.37 -18.84
C LYS A 65 -2.96 -0.31 -19.58
N ALA A 66 -3.43 -0.64 -20.78
CA ALA A 66 -4.45 0.17 -21.45
C ALA A 66 -5.77 0.06 -20.67
N PRO A 67 -6.51 1.16 -20.50
CA PRO A 67 -7.80 1.13 -19.80
C PRO A 67 -8.81 0.32 -20.62
N SER A 68 -9.35 -0.73 -20.02
CA SER A 68 -10.36 -1.62 -20.61
C SER A 68 -11.72 -1.52 -19.94
N GLU A 69 -11.79 -0.88 -18.77
CA GLU A 69 -12.98 -0.76 -17.95
C GLU A 69 -13.41 0.70 -17.86
N ILE A 70 -14.72 0.91 -17.87
CA ILE A 70 -15.37 2.22 -17.75
C ILE A 70 -15.48 2.60 -16.27
N MET A 71 -15.13 3.83 -15.94
CA MET A 71 -15.46 4.41 -14.63
C MET A 71 -16.88 4.95 -14.68
N SER A 72 -17.86 4.19 -14.17
CA SER A 72 -19.25 4.65 -14.16
C SER A 72 -19.41 5.86 -13.25
N THR A 73 -19.84 6.98 -13.84
CA THR A 73 -20.12 8.21 -13.10
C THR A 73 -21.58 8.30 -12.67
N GLY A 74 -22.46 7.50 -13.28
CA GLY A 74 -23.91 7.57 -13.10
C GLY A 74 -24.54 8.75 -13.86
N GLN A 75 -23.75 9.54 -14.57
CA GLN A 75 -24.24 10.66 -15.39
C GLN A 75 -24.35 10.21 -16.84
N ARG A 76 -25.58 10.17 -17.37
CA ARG A 76 -25.85 9.69 -18.74
C ARG A 76 -24.99 10.35 -19.81
N VAL A 77 -24.77 11.67 -19.69
CA VAL A 77 -23.99 12.43 -20.68
C VAL A 77 -22.51 12.02 -20.72
N ILE A 78 -21.93 11.57 -19.61
CA ILE A 78 -20.51 11.15 -19.54
C ILE A 78 -20.37 9.65 -19.82
N ASP A 79 -21.31 8.84 -19.32
CA ASP A 79 -21.21 7.38 -19.42
C ASP A 79 -21.62 6.86 -20.82
N THR A 80 -22.36 7.66 -21.61
CA THR A 80 -22.87 7.26 -22.95
C THR A 80 -22.12 7.87 -24.12
N PHE A 81 -21.57 9.09 -23.97
CA PHE A 81 -20.91 9.85 -25.02
C PHE A 81 -19.43 10.07 -24.69
#